data_AF-A0A929NSP1-F1
#
_entry.id   AF-A0A929NSP1-F1
#
_cell.length_a   1.000
_cell.length_b   1.000
_cell.length_c   1.000
_cell.angle_alpha   90.00
_cell.angle_beta   90.00
_cell.angle_gamma   90.00
#
_symmetry.space_group_name_H-M   'P 1'
#
loop_
_entity.id
_entity.type
_entity.pdbx_description
1 polymer ?
#
loop_
_entity_poly.entity_id
_entity_poly.type
_entity_poly.pdbx_seq_one_letter_code
_entity_poly.pdbx_strand_id
1 'polypeptide(L)'
;MTPLDAFVPAGPGWRIDWEGLERVFPWTEALRACPQDPLWHGEGDVWTHTRMVVDALAGMEDWRALDEAARRQLFLAALLHDIGKPACTETESDGRITSRGHSRRGESMARLWLWRAGMGPHEREPIA
;
A
#
# COMPACT_ATOMS: atom_id res chain seq x y z
N MET A 1 9.66 15.33 8.90
CA MET A 1 8.56 14.36 9.00
C MET A 1 7.58 14.64 7.89
N THR A 2 7.30 13.65 7.06
CA THR A 2 6.34 13.77 5.97
C THR A 2 4.93 13.54 6.54
N PRO A 3 3.85 14.00 5.87
CA PRO A 3 2.49 13.68 6.30
C PRO A 3 2.20 12.18 6.43
N LEU A 4 3.00 11.33 5.76
CA LEU A 4 2.91 9.86 5.85
C LEU A 4 3.30 9.31 7.22
N ASP A 5 4.25 9.97 7.92
CA ASP A 5 4.77 9.48 9.19
C ASP A 5 3.67 9.45 10.27
N ALA A 6 2.65 10.30 10.14
CA ALA A 6 1.49 10.35 11.03
C ALA A 6 0.61 9.09 10.97
N PHE A 7 0.74 8.28 9.91
CA PHE A 7 -0.09 7.09 9.69
C PHE A 7 0.63 5.78 10.03
N VAL A 8 1.94 5.82 10.29
CA VAL A 8 2.68 4.63 10.74
C VAL A 8 2.26 4.31 12.18
N PRO A 9 1.67 3.13 12.45
CA PRO A 9 1.17 2.82 13.77
C PRO A 9 2.31 2.75 14.79
N ALA A 10 2.10 3.34 15.95
CA ALA A 10 3.06 3.36 17.06
C ALA A 10 2.49 2.71 18.33
N GLY A 11 3.38 2.15 19.15
CA GLY A 11 3.01 1.55 20.43
C GLY A 11 2.55 2.60 21.46
N PRO A 12 1.76 2.20 22.47
CA PRO A 12 1.24 0.84 22.69
C PRO A 12 -0.03 0.52 21.87
N GLY A 13 -0.60 1.49 21.15
CA GLY A 13 -1.90 1.35 20.49
C GLY A 13 -1.87 0.60 19.16
N TRP A 14 -0.79 0.75 18.39
CA TRP A 14 -0.59 0.12 17.07
C TRP A 14 -1.79 0.25 16.12
N ARG A 15 -2.54 1.36 16.22
CA ARG A 15 -3.74 1.62 15.41
C ARG A 15 -3.38 2.42 14.18
N ILE A 16 -4.01 2.08 13.07
CA ILE A 16 -3.89 2.80 11.80
C ILE A 16 -5.12 3.69 11.64
N ASP A 17 -4.92 4.98 11.40
CA ASP A 17 -5.99 5.92 11.06
C ASP A 17 -6.36 5.78 9.58
N TRP A 18 -7.15 4.74 9.26
CA TRP A 18 -7.60 4.46 7.90
C TRP A 18 -8.40 5.63 7.31
N GLU A 19 -9.28 6.26 8.10
CA GLU A 19 -10.09 7.38 7.62
C GLU A 19 -9.22 8.61 7.30
N GLY A 20 -8.25 8.92 8.17
CA GLY A 20 -7.30 9.99 7.91
C GLY A 20 -6.44 9.73 6.69
N LEU A 21 -5.98 8.49 6.52
CA LEU A 21 -5.20 8.08 5.36
C LEU A 21 -6.03 8.26 4.08
N GLU A 22 -7.26 7.75 4.03
CA GLU A 22 -8.16 7.89 2.88
C GLU A 22 -8.47 9.36 2.56
N ARG A 23 -8.63 10.23 3.57
CA ARG A 23 -8.83 11.68 3.37
C ARG A 23 -7.61 12.38 2.77
N VAL A 24 -6.40 11.97 3.14
CA VAL A 24 -5.15 12.62 2.71
C VAL A 24 -4.68 12.08 1.37
N PHE A 25 -4.99 10.83 1.06
CA PHE A 25 -4.42 10.11 -0.08
C PHE A 25 -5.51 9.69 -1.09
N PRO A 26 -5.80 10.52 -2.10
CA PRO A 26 -6.88 10.26 -3.06
C PRO A 26 -6.63 9.04 -3.96
N TRP A 27 -5.38 8.55 -4.05
CA TRP A 27 -5.09 7.31 -4.80
C TRP A 27 -5.72 6.06 -4.18
N THR A 28 -6.16 6.12 -2.92
CA THR A 28 -6.92 5.04 -2.27
C THR A 28 -8.26 4.77 -2.97
N GLU A 29 -8.89 5.80 -3.55
CA GLU A 29 -10.14 5.66 -4.32
C GLU A 29 -9.96 4.79 -5.56
N ALA A 30 -8.83 4.97 -6.27
CA ALA A 30 -8.51 4.16 -7.45
C ALA A 30 -8.28 2.69 -7.09
N LEU A 31 -7.69 2.41 -5.92
CA LEU A 31 -7.53 1.04 -5.43
C LEU A 31 -8.88 0.43 -5.03
N ARG A 32 -9.76 1.20 -4.38
CA ARG A 32 -11.10 0.75 -3.98
C ARG A 32 -11.99 0.45 -5.19
N ALA A 33 -11.84 1.22 -6.26
CA ALA A 33 -12.56 1.02 -7.52
C ALA A 33 -11.96 -0.09 -8.39
N CYS A 34 -10.80 -0.66 -8.03
CA CYS A 34 -10.12 -1.68 -8.80
C CYS A 34 -10.54 -3.08 -8.31
N PRO A 35 -11.40 -3.80 -9.05
CA PRO A 35 -11.79 -5.15 -8.67
C PRO A 35 -10.63 -6.11 -8.83
N GLN A 36 -10.67 -7.19 -8.07
CA GLN A 36 -9.74 -8.30 -8.16
C GLN A 36 -10.48 -9.59 -8.52
N ASP A 37 -9.72 -10.60 -8.92
CA ASP A 37 -10.29 -11.88 -9.30
C ASP A 37 -10.88 -12.61 -8.08
N PRO A 38 -12.19 -12.89 -8.02
CA PRO A 38 -12.84 -13.43 -6.83
C PRO A 38 -12.41 -14.85 -6.45
N LEU A 39 -11.75 -15.60 -7.36
CA LEU A 39 -11.19 -16.91 -7.03
C LEU A 39 -9.94 -16.81 -6.17
N TRP A 40 -9.10 -15.81 -6.45
CA TRP A 40 -7.82 -15.62 -5.74
C TRP A 40 -7.90 -14.52 -4.67
N HIS A 41 -8.81 -13.58 -4.85
CA HIS A 41 -9.00 -12.38 -4.04
C HIS A 41 -10.47 -12.27 -3.62
N GLY A 42 -10.86 -13.13 -2.66
CA GLY A 42 -12.22 -13.15 -2.11
C GLY A 42 -12.61 -11.86 -1.36
N GLU A 43 -11.63 -11.01 -1.03
CA GLU A 43 -11.80 -9.69 -0.44
C GLU A 43 -12.36 -8.63 -1.40
N GLY A 44 -12.35 -8.90 -2.71
CA GLY A 44 -13.05 -8.11 -3.73
C GLY A 44 -12.21 -7.05 -4.42
N ASP A 45 -11.64 -6.07 -3.69
CA ASP A 45 -10.93 -4.93 -4.28
C ASP A 45 -9.50 -4.76 -3.73
N VAL A 46 -8.67 -4.00 -4.47
CA VAL A 46 -7.25 -3.81 -4.14
C VAL A 46 -7.06 -3.03 -2.84
N TRP A 47 -7.96 -2.11 -2.51
CA TRP A 47 -7.84 -1.34 -1.27
C TRP A 47 -8.15 -2.18 -0.04
N THR A 48 -9.22 -2.97 -0.10
CA THR A 48 -9.55 -3.95 0.95
C THR A 48 -8.39 -4.91 1.18
N HIS A 49 -7.78 -5.44 0.10
CA HIS A 49 -6.58 -6.28 0.19
C HIS A 49 -5.41 -5.57 0.85
N THR A 50 -5.09 -4.35 0.40
CA THR A 50 -3.99 -3.55 0.95
C THR A 50 -4.16 -3.33 2.44
N ARG A 51 -5.38 -3.00 2.89
CA ARG A 51 -5.69 -2.84 4.32
C ARG A 51 -5.46 -4.12 5.10
N MET A 52 -5.90 -5.28 4.59
CA MET A 52 -5.66 -6.58 5.23
C MET A 52 -4.17 -6.89 5.39
N VAL A 53 -3.35 -6.61 4.37
CA VAL A 53 -1.89 -6.82 4.42
C VAL A 53 -1.24 -5.93 5.49
N VAL A 54 -1.61 -4.65 5.51
CA VAL A 54 -1.05 -3.67 6.47
C VAL A 54 -1.53 -3.95 7.90
N ASP A 55 -2.80 -4.31 8.09
CA ASP A 55 -3.35 -4.70 9.40
C ASP A 55 -2.64 -5.97 9.93
N ALA A 56 -2.39 -6.95 9.06
CA ALA A 56 -1.62 -8.14 9.41
C ALA A 56 -0.18 -7.78 9.82
N LEU A 57 0.50 -6.92 9.04
CA LEU A 57 1.85 -6.44 9.36
C LEU A 57 1.89 -5.74 10.73
N ALA A 58 0.95 -4.82 10.98
CA ALA A 58 0.85 -4.09 12.25
C ALA A 58 0.51 -5.01 13.43
N GLY A 59 -0.04 -6.19 13.17
CA GLY A 59 -0.29 -7.26 14.15
C GLY A 59 0.94 -8.07 14.55
N MET A 60 2.02 -8.06 13.75
CA MET A 60 3.21 -8.89 13.98
C MET A 60 4.10 -8.32 15.09
N GLU A 61 4.46 -9.17 16.07
CA GLU A 61 5.41 -8.81 17.13
C GLU A 61 6.80 -8.46 16.56
N ASP A 62 7.25 -9.22 15.56
CA ASP A 62 8.54 -8.97 14.89
C ASP A 62 8.58 -7.57 14.26
N TRP A 63 7.50 -7.16 13.56
CA TRP A 63 7.42 -5.82 13.00
C TRP A 63 7.41 -4.75 14.11
N ARG A 64 6.65 -4.95 15.19
CA ARG A 64 6.60 -4.03 16.32
C ARG A 64 7.95 -3.87 17.02
N ALA A 65 8.77 -4.93 17.05
CA ALA A 65 10.10 -4.96 17.66
C ALA A 65 11.19 -4.26 16.82
N LEU A 66 10.94 -4.00 15.54
CA LEU A 66 11.87 -3.25 14.69
C LEU A 66 12.07 -1.81 15.19
N ASP A 67 13.17 -1.19 14.77
CA ASP A 67 13.34 0.26 14.94
C ASP A 67 12.31 1.05 14.10
N GLU A 68 12.15 2.33 14.41
CA GLU A 68 11.16 3.19 13.76
C GLU A 68 11.36 3.31 12.25
N ALA A 69 12.61 3.35 11.78
CA ALA A 69 12.93 3.50 10.37
C ALA A 69 12.55 2.23 9.59
N ALA A 70 12.90 1.05 10.11
CA ALA A 70 12.54 -0.23 9.50
C ALA A 70 11.03 -0.48 9.54
N ARG A 71 10.34 -0.13 10.64
CA ARG A 71 8.87 -0.18 10.72
C ARG A 71 8.22 0.67 9.64
N ARG A 72 8.67 1.93 9.53
CA ARG A 72 8.18 2.88 8.53
C ARG A 72 8.40 2.35 7.11
N GLN A 73 9.58 1.84 6.81
CA GLN A 73 9.90 1.31 5.48
C GLN A 73 8.96 0.16 5.11
N LEU A 74 8.80 -0.84 5.98
CA LEU A 74 7.93 -1.99 5.72
C LEU A 74 6.44 -1.59 5.65
N PHE A 75 6.00 -0.66 6.49
CA PHE A 75 4.64 -0.14 6.45
C PHE A 75 4.34 0.52 5.10
N LEU A 76 5.23 1.40 4.63
CA LEU A 76 5.05 2.07 3.34
C LEU A 76 5.15 1.10 2.17
N ALA A 77 6.04 0.10 2.25
CA ALA A 77 6.13 -0.94 1.23
C ALA A 77 4.84 -1.75 1.14
N ALA A 78 4.28 -2.16 2.27
CA ALA A 78 3.00 -2.88 2.34
C ALA A 78 1.83 -2.01 1.82
N LEU A 79 1.78 -0.75 2.23
CA LEU A 79 0.73 0.18 1.82
C LEU A 79 0.73 0.46 0.30
N LEU A 80 1.90 0.42 -0.35
CA LEU A 80 2.08 0.78 -1.75
C LEU A 80 2.29 -0.43 -2.68
N HIS A 81 2.36 -1.66 -2.15
CA HIS A 81 2.81 -2.84 -2.92
C HIS A 81 2.00 -3.06 -4.21
N ASP A 82 0.70 -2.76 -4.18
CA ASP A 82 -0.23 -2.94 -5.28
C ASP A 82 -0.74 -1.63 -5.90
N ILE A 83 -0.07 -0.49 -5.62
CA ILE A 83 -0.50 0.83 -6.12
C ILE A 83 -0.59 0.90 -7.66
N GLY A 84 0.12 0.01 -8.36
CA GLY A 84 0.11 -0.09 -9.81
C GLY A 84 -1.10 -0.83 -10.40
N LYS A 85 -1.84 -1.62 -9.61
CA LYS A 85 -2.95 -2.46 -10.13
C LYS A 85 -4.00 -1.67 -10.91
N PRO A 86 -4.52 -0.51 -10.43
CA PRO A 86 -5.55 0.23 -11.16
C PRO A 86 -5.14 0.64 -12.58
N ALA A 87 -3.84 0.81 -12.85
CA ALA A 87 -3.34 1.18 -14.17
C ALA A 87 -3.04 -0.02 -15.09
N CYS A 88 -3.13 -1.24 -14.58
CA CYS A 88 -2.76 -2.48 -15.27
C CYS A 88 -3.85 -3.56 -15.22
N THR A 89 -4.96 -3.31 -14.53
CA THR A 89 -6.04 -4.28 -14.38
C THR A 89 -6.91 -4.33 -15.62
N GLU A 90 -7.10 -5.55 -16.14
CA GLU A 90 -7.94 -5.84 -17.29
C GLU A 90 -8.87 -7.03 -16.98
N THR A 91 -10.06 -7.00 -17.57
CA THR A 91 -10.96 -8.16 -17.59
C THR A 91 -10.70 -8.93 -18.88
N GLU A 92 -10.22 -10.14 -18.73
CA GLU A 92 -9.88 -11.05 -19.82
C GLU A 92 -11.15 -11.59 -20.51
N SER A 93 -10.99 -12.19 -21.69
CA SER A 93 -12.13 -12.71 -22.47
C SER A 93 -12.92 -13.83 -21.79
N ASP A 94 -12.32 -14.52 -20.81
CA ASP A 94 -12.95 -15.57 -20.00
C ASP A 94 -13.55 -15.03 -18.69
N GLY A 95 -13.56 -13.71 -18.51
CA GLY A 95 -14.09 -13.03 -17.33
C GLY A 95 -13.14 -13.00 -16.14
N ARG A 96 -11.92 -13.53 -16.26
CA ARG A 96 -10.88 -13.44 -15.21
C ARG A 96 -10.34 -12.02 -15.14
N ILE A 97 -9.92 -11.61 -13.96
CA ILE A 97 -9.32 -10.28 -13.75
C ILE A 97 -7.83 -10.45 -13.55
N THR A 98 -7.01 -9.77 -14.34
CA THR A 98 -5.55 -9.80 -14.21
C THR A 98 -4.98 -8.40 -14.14
N SER A 99 -3.84 -8.25 -13.45
CA SER A 99 -3.12 -6.97 -13.35
C SER A 99 -1.69 -7.13 -13.86
N ARG A 100 -1.51 -7.60 -15.10
CA ARG A 100 -0.18 -7.93 -15.64
C ARG A 100 0.69 -6.68 -15.72
N GLY A 101 1.91 -6.76 -15.17
CA GLY A 101 2.86 -5.63 -15.16
C GLY A 101 2.63 -4.60 -14.04
N HIS A 102 1.64 -4.80 -13.16
CA HIS A 102 1.35 -3.88 -12.06
C HIS A 102 2.57 -3.61 -11.18
N SER A 103 3.46 -4.58 -10.96
CA SER A 103 4.61 -4.43 -10.07
C SER A 103 5.61 -3.39 -10.60
N ARG A 104 5.98 -3.47 -11.89
CA ARG A 104 6.88 -2.50 -12.53
C ARG A 104 6.25 -1.11 -12.63
N ARG A 105 4.94 -1.05 -12.91
CA ARG A 105 4.19 0.21 -12.90
C ARG A 105 4.10 0.80 -11.49
N GLY A 106 3.89 -0.06 -10.50
CA GLY A 106 3.78 0.23 -9.08
C GLY A 106 5.06 0.81 -8.52
N GLU A 107 6.23 0.21 -8.81
CA GLU A 107 7.56 0.76 -8.49
C GLU A 107 7.67 2.23 -8.91
N SER A 108 7.38 2.53 -10.18
CA SER A 108 7.46 3.90 -10.71
C SER A 108 6.48 4.85 -10.02
N MET A 109 5.26 4.38 -9.72
CA MET A 109 4.23 5.16 -9.04
C MET A 109 4.58 5.43 -7.58
N ALA A 110 5.03 4.41 -6.85
CA ALA A 110 5.47 4.50 -5.46
C ALA A 110 6.64 5.50 -5.35
N ARG A 111 7.65 5.39 -6.22
CA ARG A 111 8.80 6.28 -6.26
C ARG A 111 8.41 7.75 -6.50
N LEU A 112 7.47 8.00 -7.43
CA LEU A 112 6.93 9.33 -7.70
C LEU A 112 6.15 9.88 -6.49
N TRP A 113 5.34 9.04 -5.85
CA TRP A 113 4.55 9.43 -4.69
C TRP A 113 5.41 9.76 -3.47
N LEU A 114 6.36 8.89 -3.13
CA LEU A 114 7.28 9.09 -2.00
C LEU A 114 8.13 10.35 -2.23
N TRP A 115 8.57 10.60 -3.46
CA TRP A 115 9.24 11.85 -3.83
C TRP A 115 8.36 13.08 -3.59
N ARG A 116 7.10 13.05 -4.06
CA ARG A 116 6.14 14.15 -3.84
C ARG A 116 5.81 14.36 -2.37
N ALA A 117 5.87 13.30 -1.57
CA ALA A 117 5.73 13.37 -0.11
C ALA A 117 6.98 13.93 0.59
N GLY A 118 8.04 14.26 -0.14
CA GLY A 118 9.25 14.88 0.39
C GLY A 118 10.36 13.90 0.78
N MET A 119 10.25 12.61 0.43
CA MET A 119 11.29 11.63 0.75
C MET A 119 12.47 11.71 -0.21
N GLY A 120 13.68 11.69 0.36
CA GLY A 120 14.92 11.64 -0.41
C GLY A 120 15.10 10.31 -1.14
N PRO A 121 16.04 10.23 -2.11
CA PRO A 121 16.34 8.99 -2.82
C PRO A 121 16.64 7.82 -1.86
N HIS A 122 17.57 7.98 -0.93
CA HIS A 122 17.96 6.89 -0.02
C HIS A 122 16.83 6.33 0.83
N GLU A 123 15.81 7.14 1.14
CA GLU A 123 14.66 6.67 1.93
C GLU A 123 13.59 5.99 1.09
N ARG A 124 13.45 6.34 -0.21
CA ARG A 124 12.39 5.79 -1.08
C ARG A 124 12.80 4.51 -1.80
N GLU A 125 14.07 4.36 -2.18
CA GLU A 125 14.55 3.17 -2.90
C GLU A 125 14.29 1.85 -2.15
N PRO A 126 14.38 1.79 -0.81
CA PRO A 126 14.08 0.55 -0.09
C PRO A 126 12.58 0.20 -0.04
N ILE A 127 11.70 1.08 -0.55
CA ILE A 127 10.24 0.92 -0.56
C ILE A 127 9.74 0.60 -1.98
N ALA A 128 10.37 1.19 -3.01
CA ALA A 128 9.86 1.24 -4.39
C ALA A 128 10.79 0.58 -5.42
#